data_AF-A0A220T7I2-F1
#
_entry.id   AF-A0A220T7I2-F1
#
_cell.length_a   1.000
_cell.length_b   1.000
_cell.length_c   1.000
_cell.angle_alpha   90.00
_cell.angle_beta   90.00
_cell.angle_gamma   90.00
#
_symmetry.space_group_name_H-M   'P 1'
#
loop_
_entity.id
_entity.type
_entity.pdbx_description
1 polymer ?
#
loop_
_entity_poly.entity_id
_entity_poly.type
_entity_poly.pdbx_seq_one_letter_code
_entity_poly.pdbx_strand_id
1 'polypeptide(L)'
;EPELNEAIPNDERDTTMPAAMATTLRKLLTGELLTLASRQQLIDWMEADKVAGPLLRSALPAGWFIADKSGASERGSRGIIAA
;
A
#
# COMPACT_ATOMS: atom_id res chain seq x y z
N GLU A 1 1.99 -12.39 15.13
CA GLU A 1 2.51 -11.64 13.97
C GLU A 1 4.00 -11.28 13.97
N PRO A 2 4.84 -11.37 15.04
CA PRO A 2 6.27 -11.01 14.90
C PRO A 2 7.01 -11.78 13.78
N GLU A 3 6.67 -13.06 13.61
CA GLU A 3 7.23 -13.95 12.60
C GLU A 3 6.81 -13.62 11.15
N LEU A 4 5.84 -12.70 10.94
CA LEU A 4 5.36 -12.35 9.60
C LEU A 4 6.17 -11.20 8.96
N ASN A 5 6.92 -10.43 9.75
CA ASN A 5 7.60 -9.19 9.31
C ASN A 5 9.12 -9.27 9.52
N GLU A 6 9.74 -10.41 9.18
CA GLU A 6 11.15 -10.67 9.50
C GLU A 6 12.12 -9.83 8.66
N ALA A 7 11.81 -9.56 7.38
CA ALA A 7 12.62 -8.77 6.45
C ALA A 7 14.12 -9.12 6.46
N ILE A 8 14.43 -10.42 6.37
CA ILE A 8 15.80 -10.94 6.39
C ILE A 8 16.52 -10.51 5.10
N PRO A 9 17.74 -9.93 5.17
CA PRO A 9 18.49 -9.56 3.98
C PRO A 9 18.73 -10.75 3.04
N ASN A 10 18.49 -10.53 1.74
CA ASN A 10 18.60 -11.53 0.67
C ASN A 10 17.61 -12.71 0.75
N ASP A 11 16.59 -12.63 1.59
CA ASP A 11 15.45 -13.54 1.53
C ASP A 11 14.41 -13.00 0.53
N GLU A 12 14.03 -13.83 -0.44
CA GLU A 12 13.08 -13.45 -1.48
C GLU A 12 11.62 -13.58 -1.03
N ARG A 13 11.36 -14.28 0.08
CA ARG A 13 10.00 -14.45 0.62
C ARG A 13 9.39 -13.10 1.00
N ASP A 14 8.09 -12.95 0.72
CA ASP A 14 7.31 -11.76 1.06
C ASP A 14 7.88 -10.44 0.49
N THR A 15 8.62 -10.52 -0.62
CA THR A 15 9.18 -9.35 -1.30
C THR A 15 8.39 -8.93 -2.54
N THR A 16 8.56 -7.66 -2.93
CA THR A 16 8.07 -7.14 -4.21
C THR A 16 9.03 -6.06 -4.70
N MET A 17 8.82 -5.58 -5.93
CA MET A 17 9.55 -4.44 -6.50
C MET A 17 8.61 -3.23 -6.62
N PRO A 18 9.10 -1.98 -6.44
CA PRO A 18 8.26 -0.78 -6.54
C PRO A 18 7.44 -0.73 -7.85
N ALA A 19 8.06 -1.02 -8.99
CA ALA A 19 7.39 -1.03 -10.28
C ALA A 19 6.31 -2.12 -10.40
N ALA A 20 6.58 -3.31 -9.83
CA ALA A 20 5.63 -4.41 -9.83
C ALA A 20 4.40 -4.07 -8.97
N MET A 21 4.63 -3.55 -7.75
CA MET A 21 3.56 -3.19 -6.83
C MET A 21 2.71 -2.02 -7.35
N ALA A 22 3.32 -0.97 -7.91
CA ALA A 22 2.60 0.13 -8.55
C ALA A 22 1.75 -0.36 -9.73
N THR A 23 2.28 -1.29 -10.54
CA THR A 23 1.54 -1.88 -11.66
C THR A 23 0.35 -2.71 -11.18
N THR A 24 0.55 -3.52 -10.13
CA THR A 24 -0.52 -4.33 -9.52
C THR A 24 -1.62 -3.44 -8.94
N LEU A 25 -1.25 -2.41 -8.16
CA LEU A 25 -2.22 -1.48 -7.58
C LEU A 25 -3.06 -0.80 -8.65
N ARG A 26 -2.42 -0.27 -9.70
CA ARG A 26 -3.13 0.31 -10.85
C ARG A 26 -4.11 -0.68 -11.48
N LYS A 27 -3.70 -1.92 -11.71
CA LYS A 27 -4.58 -2.96 -12.30
C LYS A 27 -5.81 -3.25 -11.44
N LEU A 28 -5.66 -3.24 -10.11
CA LEU A 28 -6.77 -3.49 -9.17
C LEU A 28 -7.72 -2.29 -9.08
N LEU A 29 -7.18 -1.08 -9.03
CA LEU A 29 -7.97 0.14 -8.79
C LEU A 29 -8.57 0.74 -10.05
N THR A 30 -7.98 0.52 -11.23
CA THR A 30 -8.47 1.13 -12.48
C THR A 30 -8.75 0.12 -13.59
N GLY A 31 -8.18 -1.09 -13.51
CA GLY A 31 -8.35 -2.14 -14.51
C GLY A 31 -9.54 -3.07 -14.24
N GLU A 32 -9.90 -3.90 -15.20
CA GLU A 32 -11.12 -4.71 -15.19
C GLU A 32 -11.01 -6.04 -14.40
N LEU A 33 -9.96 -6.20 -13.59
CA LEU A 33 -9.76 -7.42 -12.80
C LEU A 33 -10.80 -7.60 -11.69
N LEU A 34 -11.31 -6.49 -11.16
CA LEU A 34 -12.35 -6.47 -10.13
C LEU A 34 -13.65 -5.91 -10.70
N THR A 35 -14.77 -6.39 -10.17
CA THR A 35 -16.07 -5.73 -10.38
C THR A 35 -16.00 -4.28 -9.88
N LEU A 36 -16.84 -3.40 -10.43
CA LEU A 36 -16.89 -2.00 -9.99
C LEU A 36 -17.14 -1.87 -8.47
N ALA A 37 -18.02 -2.70 -7.91
CA ALA A 37 -18.32 -2.71 -6.48
C ALA A 37 -17.11 -3.14 -5.64
N SER A 38 -16.41 -4.21 -6.04
CA SER A 38 -15.22 -4.69 -5.31
C SER A 38 -14.07 -3.69 -5.39
N ARG A 39 -13.91 -3.02 -6.53
CA ARG A 39 -12.92 -1.96 -6.72
C ARG A 39 -13.20 -0.77 -5.80
N GLN A 40 -14.45 -0.29 -5.77
CA GLN A 40 -14.84 0.80 -4.89
C GLN A 40 -14.60 0.44 -3.43
N GLN A 41 -14.98 -0.78 -3.02
CA GLN A 41 -14.73 -1.26 -1.66
C GLN A 41 -13.25 -1.25 -1.27
N LEU A 42 -12.36 -1.63 -2.20
CA LEU A 42 -10.92 -1.61 -1.98
C LEU A 42 -10.40 -0.16 -1.83
N ILE A 43 -10.87 0.75 -2.68
CA ILE A 43 -10.55 2.18 -2.59
C ILE A 43 -11.01 2.73 -1.23
N ASP A 44 -12.25 2.47 -0.83
CA ASP A 44 -12.82 2.95 0.44
C ASP A 44 -12.01 2.46 1.65
N TRP A 45 -11.57 1.20 1.64
CA TRP A 45 -10.70 0.67 2.70
C TRP A 45 -9.33 1.34 2.75
N MET A 46 -8.73 1.62 1.60
CA MET A 46 -7.42 2.27 1.51
C MET A 46 -7.49 3.75 1.89
N GLU A 47 -8.55 4.48 1.51
CA GLU A 47 -8.79 5.85 1.95
C GLU A 47 -8.98 5.94 3.46
N ALA A 48 -9.69 4.96 4.04
CA ALA A 48 -9.96 4.88 5.46
C ALA A 48 -8.75 4.43 6.31
N ASP A 49 -7.55 4.24 5.74
CA ASP A 49 -6.36 3.90 6.53
C ASP A 49 -6.09 4.97 7.60
N LYS A 50 -5.89 4.51 8.83
CA LYS A 50 -5.64 5.34 10.01
C LYS A 50 -4.17 5.31 10.45
N VAL A 51 -3.33 4.52 9.80
CA VAL A 51 -1.94 4.27 10.23
C VAL A 51 -0.95 5.20 9.53
N ALA A 52 -1.20 5.54 8.26
CA ALA A 52 -0.21 6.20 7.40
C ALA A 52 -0.26 7.74 7.39
N GLY A 53 -1.08 8.37 8.25
CA GLY A 53 -1.23 9.83 8.31
C GLY A 53 0.11 10.61 8.29
N PRO A 54 1.12 10.21 9.08
CA PRO A 54 2.44 10.88 9.08
C PRO A 54 3.34 10.61 7.86
N LEU A 55 2.93 9.76 6.91
CA LEU A 55 3.71 9.43 5.71
C LEU A 55 3.30 10.33 4.54
N LEU A 56 2.94 9.77 3.39
CA LEU A 56 2.62 10.53 2.18
C LEU A 56 1.49 11.54 2.41
N ARG A 57 0.46 11.19 3.21
CA ARG A 57 -0.66 12.09 3.52
C ARG A 57 -0.21 13.42 4.13
N SER A 58 0.87 13.43 4.91
CA SER A 58 1.39 14.64 5.57
C SER A 58 2.03 15.64 4.62
N ALA A 59 2.45 15.20 3.43
CA ALA A 59 3.17 16.00 2.46
C ALA A 59 2.31 16.42 1.25
N LEU A 60 1.07 15.92 1.16
CA LEU A 60 0.17 16.26 0.06
C LEU A 60 -0.50 17.62 0.28
N PRO A 61 -0.75 18.40 -0.80
CA PRO A 61 -1.55 19.60 -0.69
C PRO A 61 -2.97 19.29 -0.21
N ALA A 62 -3.60 20.24 0.49
CA ALA A 62 -4.95 20.05 1.00
C ALA A 62 -5.95 19.76 -0.14
N GLY A 63 -6.87 18.82 0.10
CA GLY A 63 -7.88 18.40 -0.88
C GLY A 63 -7.41 17.41 -1.93
N TRP A 64 -6.14 16.99 -1.91
CA TRP A 64 -5.67 15.90 -2.75
C TRP A 64 -6.25 14.57 -2.29
N PHE A 65 -6.70 13.79 -3.25
CA PHE A 65 -7.09 12.42 -3.05
C PHE A 65 -5.88 11.57 -2.66
N ILE A 66 -6.07 10.65 -1.72
CA ILE A 66 -5.08 9.60 -1.40
C ILE A 66 -5.76 8.39 -0.78
N ALA A 67 -5.47 7.23 -1.36
CA ALA A 67 -5.83 5.92 -0.82
C ALA A 67 -4.54 5.11 -0.66
N ASP A 68 -4.19 4.67 0.54
CA ASP A 68 -2.86 4.12 0.80
C ASP A 68 -2.83 2.95 1.79
N LYS A 69 -1.70 2.23 1.80
CA LYS A 69 -1.40 1.24 2.82
C LYS A 69 0.08 1.29 3.20
N SER A 70 0.34 1.43 4.50
CA SER A 70 1.69 1.37 5.07
C SER A 70 2.08 -0.02 5.60
N GLY A 71 3.39 -0.27 5.64
CA GLY A 71 4.02 -1.46 6.24
C GLY A 71 5.36 -1.12 6.92
N ALA A 72 5.75 -1.88 7.92
CA ALA A 72 7.06 -1.78 8.58
C ALA A 72 7.54 -3.13 9.11
N SER A 73 8.85 -3.27 9.25
CA SER A 73 9.49 -4.38 9.97
C SER A 73 10.34 -3.87 11.14
N GLU A 74 10.59 -4.74 12.12
CA GLU A 74 11.51 -4.44 13.23
C GLU A 74 12.96 -4.30 12.77
N ARG A 75 13.29 -4.77 11.56
CA ARG A 75 14.61 -4.64 10.93
C ARG A 75 14.77 -3.38 10.08
N GLY A 76 14.05 -2.31 10.41
CA GLY A 76 14.24 -0.99 9.80
C GLY A 76 13.64 -0.81 8.42
N SER A 77 12.82 -1.74 7.92
CA SER A 77 12.07 -1.54 6.68
C SER A 77 10.85 -0.66 6.94
N ARG A 78 10.61 0.33 6.08
CA ARG A 78 9.37 1.12 6.04
C ARG A 78 8.89 1.23 4.60
N GLY A 79 7.63 0.92 4.36
CA GLY A 79 7.02 0.97 3.03
C GLY A 79 5.64 1.62 3.06
N ILE A 80 5.27 2.22 1.93
CA ILE A 80 3.93 2.75 1.67
C ILE A 80 3.63 2.62 0.17
N ILE A 81 2.39 2.22 -0.14
CA ILE A 81 1.83 2.26 -1.50
C ILE A 81 0.60 3.16 -1.47
N ALA A 82 0.40 3.97 -2.51
CA ALA A 82 -0.72 4.90 -2.58
C ALA A 82 -1.21 5.07 -4.03
N ALA A 83 -2.47 5.45 -4.15
CA ALA A 83 -3.12 5.90 -5.38
C ALA A 83 -3.84 7.24 -5.17
#